data_AF-D2TZ06-F1
#
_entry.id   AF-D2TZ06-F1
#
_cell.length_a   1.000
_cell.length_b   1.000
_cell.length_c   1.000
_cell.angle_alpha   90.00
_cell.angle_beta   90.00
_cell.angle_gamma   90.00
#
_symmetry.space_group_name_H-M   'P 1'
#
loop_
_entity.id
_entity.type
_entity.pdbx_description
1 polymer ?
#
loop_
_entity_poly.entity_id
_entity_poly.type
_entity_poly.pdbx_seq_one_letter_code
_entity_poly.pdbx_strand_id
1 'polypeptide(L)' 'MSKYDKVDLAYDFLIQREKNNESFTINELSAATGWKKQTCGTYPSKRWHQYIQKDGKHYSIAGICYLTKD' A
#
# COMPACT_ATOMS: atom_id res chain seq x y z
N MET A 1 -6.29 -2.44 -20.56
CA MET A 1 -6.13 -2.01 -19.15
C MET A 1 -5.70 -3.24 -18.38
N SER A 2 -4.45 -3.24 -17.92
CA SER A 2 -3.84 -4.44 -17.36
C SER A 2 -4.42 -4.69 -15.98
N LYS A 3 -4.59 -5.96 -15.60
CA LYS A 3 -5.09 -6.37 -14.27
C LYS A 3 -4.26 -5.79 -13.11
N TYR A 4 -3.07 -5.27 -13.42
CA TYR A 4 -2.07 -4.75 -12.50
C TYR A 4 -2.04 -3.22 -12.35
N ASP A 5 -2.83 -2.46 -13.12
CA ASP A 5 -2.85 -0.98 -13.02
C ASP A 5 -3.07 -0.50 -11.58
N LYS A 6 -3.98 -1.14 -10.85
CA LYS A 6 -4.28 -0.78 -9.46
C LYS A 6 -3.18 -1.20 -8.48
N VAL A 7 -2.45 -2.26 -8.80
CA VAL A 7 -1.31 -2.73 -7.99
C VAL A 7 -0.14 -1.77 -8.16
N ASP A 8 0.11 -1.28 -9.37
CA ASP A 8 1.11 -0.26 -9.63
C ASP A 8 0.78 1.05 -8.92
N LEU A 9 -0.48 1.52 -8.99
CA LEU A 9 -0.93 2.70 -8.24
C LEU A 9 -0.76 2.52 -6.73
N ALA A 10 -1.08 1.33 -6.21
CA ALA A 10 -0.93 1.03 -4.79
C ALA A 10 0.55 1.02 -4.39
N TYR A 11 1.39 0.42 -5.22
CA TYR A 11 2.82 0.36 -5.00
C TYR A 11 3.43 1.77 -5.02
N ASP A 12 3.13 2.59 -6.03
CA ASP A 12 3.62 3.96 -6.14
C ASP A 12 3.18 4.80 -4.93
N PHE A 13 1.90 4.70 -4.55
CA PHE A 13 1.39 5.38 -3.36
C PHE A 13 2.16 4.99 -2.09
N LEU A 14 2.43 3.70 -1.89
CA LEU A 14 3.18 3.22 -0.73
C LEU A 14 4.63 3.70 -0.75
N ILE A 15 5.29 3.69 -1.90
CA ILE A 15 6.66 4.23 -2.08
C ILE A 15 6.71 5.72 -1.71
N GLN A 16 5.73 6.50 -2.15
CA GLN A 16 5.68 7.93 -1.82
C GLN A 16 5.52 8.15 -0.32
N ARG A 17 4.63 7.38 0.33
CA ARG A 17 4.44 7.43 1.78
C ARG A 17 5.70 7.03 2.55
N GLU A 18 6.40 6.00 2.09
CA GLU A 18 7.70 5.60 2.66
C GLU A 18 8.73 6.73 2.55
N LYS A 19 8.87 7.32 1.35
CA LYS A 19 9.82 8.42 1.08
C LYS A 19 9.54 9.66 1.93
N ASN A 20 8.27 9.94 2.18
CA ASN A 20 7.85 11.06 3.03
C ASN A 20 7.85 10.69 4.52
N ASN A 21 8.12 9.43 4.88
CA ASN A 21 7.97 8.89 6.23
C ASN A 21 6.56 9.13 6.81
N GLU A 22 5.55 9.11 5.94
CA GLU A 22 4.15 9.35 6.30
C GLU A 22 3.39 8.04 6.47
N SER A 23 2.64 7.95 7.56
CA SER A 23 1.62 6.91 7.70
C SER A 23 0.37 7.27 6.89
N PHE A 24 -0.29 6.27 6.33
CA PHE A 24 -1.50 6.41 5.53
C PHE A 24 -2.64 5.57 6.12
N THR A 25 -3.87 5.85 5.69
CA THR A 25 -5.03 5.04 6.06
C THR A 25 -5.53 4.19 4.89
N ILE A 26 -6.31 3.15 5.21
CA ILE A 26 -7.02 2.36 4.19
C ILE A 26 -7.91 3.24 3.30
N ASN A 27 -8.45 4.34 3.82
CA ASN A 27 -9.26 5.27 3.05
C ASN A 27 -8.43 5.97 1.97
N GLU A 28 -7.25 6.46 2.31
CA GLU A 28 -6.36 7.13 1.35
C GLU A 28 -5.83 6.16 0.31
N LEU A 29 -5.43 4.95 0.74
CA LEU A 29 -5.02 3.90 -0.19
C LEU A 29 -6.16 3.53 -1.14
N SER A 30 -7.39 3.41 -0.62
CA SER A 30 -8.60 3.14 -1.42
C SER A 30 -8.88 4.26 -2.42
N ALA A 31 -8.71 5.52 -2.02
CA ALA A 31 -8.90 6.68 -2.90
C ALA A 31 -7.83 6.75 -4.00
N ALA A 32 -6.56 6.48 -3.68
CA ALA A 32 -5.46 6.53 -4.63
C ALA A 32 -5.50 5.38 -5.66
N THR A 33 -5.93 4.19 -5.23
CA THR A 33 -5.89 2.95 -6.04
C THR A 33 -7.22 2.60 -6.70
N GLY A 34 -8.32 3.18 -6.22
CA GLY A 34 -9.68 2.78 -6.58
C GLY A 34 -10.05 1.36 -6.12
N TRP A 35 -9.35 0.81 -5.12
CA TRP A 35 -9.73 -0.44 -4.46
C TRP A 35 -10.82 -0.22 -3.43
N LYS A 36 -11.63 -1.25 -3.17
CA LYS A 36 -12.53 -1.24 -2.02
C LYS A 36 -11.69 -1.29 -0.74
N LYS A 37 -12.13 -0.60 0.31
CA LYS A 37 -11.47 -0.60 1.63
C LYS A 37 -11.15 -2.01 2.14
N GLN A 38 -12.04 -2.97 1.89
CA GLN A 38 -11.84 -4.38 2.25
C GLN A 38 -10.66 -5.03 1.48
N THR A 39 -10.51 -4.70 0.19
CA THR A 39 -9.37 -5.13 -0.63
C THR A 39 -8.08 -4.45 -0.18
N CYS A 40 -8.12 -3.16 0.13
CA CYS A 40 -7.01 -2.42 0.73
C CYS A 40 -6.59 -2.93 2.11
N GLY A 41 -7.47 -3.60 2.86
CA GLY A 41 -7.09 -4.27 4.09
C GLY A 41 -6.46 -5.64 3.83
N THR A 42 -7.09 -6.43 2.97
CA THR A 42 -6.73 -7.83 2.77
C THR A 42 -5.49 -8.01 1.91
N TYR A 43 -5.37 -7.25 0.81
CA TYR A 43 -4.30 -7.40 -0.15
C TYR A 43 -2.94 -6.99 0.43
N PRO A 44 -2.79 -5.79 1.04
CA PRO A 44 -1.51 -5.39 1.62
C PRO A 44 -1.15 -6.26 2.82
N SER A 45 -2.13 -6.65 3.65
CA SER A 45 -1.91 -7.60 4.76
C SER A 45 -1.57 -9.04 4.32
N LYS A 46 -1.70 -9.38 3.04
CA LYS A 46 -1.26 -10.69 2.50
C LYS A 46 0.02 -10.60 1.70
N ARG A 47 0.17 -9.58 0.85
CA ARG A 47 1.28 -9.43 -0.09
C ARG A 47 2.44 -8.61 0.49
N TRP A 48 2.12 -7.59 1.28
CA TRP A 48 3.07 -6.59 1.78
C TRP A 48 3.08 -6.51 3.31
N HIS A 49 2.59 -7.56 3.98
CA HIS A 49 2.50 -7.61 5.44
C HIS A 49 3.86 -7.51 6.14
N GLN A 50 4.95 -7.81 5.43
CA GLN A 50 6.31 -7.68 5.92
C GLN A 50 6.80 -6.23 5.91
N TYR A 51 6.24 -5.39 5.04
CA TYR A 51 6.63 -3.98 4.87
C TYR A 51 5.63 -3.03 5.52
N ILE A 52 4.41 -3.48 5.75
CA ILE A 52 3.34 -2.69 6.34
C ILE A 52 3.26 -2.97 7.84
N GLN A 53 3.47 -1.93 8.63
CA GLN A 53 3.15 -1.93 10.04
C GLN A 53 1.83 -1.22 10.26
N LYS A 54 0.92 -1.90 10.95
CA LYS A 54 -0.36 -1.31 11.35
C LYS A 54 -0.26 -0.78 12.76
N ASP A 55 -0.43 0.53 12.92
CA ASP A 55 -0.53 1.20 14.20
C ASP A 55 -1.99 1.65 14.42
N GLY A 56 -2.79 0.74 14.97
CA GLY A 56 -4.21 0.98 15.22
C GLY A 56 -5.03 1.27 13.95
N LYS A 57 -5.28 2.56 13.69
CA LYS A 57 -6.02 3.05 12.51
C LYS A 57 -5.11 3.43 11.34
N HIS A 58 -3.83 3.65 11.60
CA HIS A 58 -2.85 4.10 10.62
C HIS A 58 -1.98 2.93 10.16
N TYR A 59 -1.46 3.05 8.94
CA TYR A 59 -0.59 2.08 8.31
C TYR A 59 0.69 2.81 7.93
N SER A 60 1.80 2.30 8.41
CA SER A 60 3.14 2.78 8.08
C SER A 60 3.77 1.75 7.17
N ILE A 61 4.57 2.21 6.21
CA ILE A 61 5.26 1.36 5.24
C ILE A 61 6.75 1.59 5.37
N ALA A 62 7.50 0.50 5.44
CA ALA A 62 8.96 0.52 5.52
C ALA A 62 9.52 -0.68 4.76
N GLY A 63 10.49 -0.44 3.89
CA GLY A 63 11.16 -1.44 3.08
C GLY A 63 10.46 -1.79 1.75
N ILE A 64 9.33 -1.18 1.39
CA ILE A 64 8.63 -1.54 0.14
C ILE A 64 9.39 -1.11 -1.09
N CYS A 65 10.19 -0.04 -1.00
CA CYS A 65 11.10 0.39 -2.08
C CYS A 65 12.15 -0.65 -2.48
N TYR A 66 12.40 -1.64 -1.62
CA TYR A 66 13.32 -2.75 -1.89
C TYR A 66 12.62 -3.99 -2.47
N LEU A 67 11.29 -3.95 -2.65
CA LEU A 67 10.55 -5.02 -3.29
C LEU A 67 10.80 -4.99 -4.80
N THR A 68 11.85 -5.66 -5.24
CA THR A 68 12.12 -5.87 -6.67
C THR A 68 11.02 -6.76 -7.27
N LYS A 69 10.40 -6.28 -8.36
CA LYS A 69 9.58 -7.13 -9.26
C LYS A 69 10.56 -8.09 -9.96
N ASP A 70 10.73 -9.29 -9.40
CA ASP A 70 11.35 -10.42 -10.11
C ASP A 70 10.32 -11.10 -11.01
#